data_AF-A0A485B897-F1
#
_entry.id   AF-A0A485B897-F1
#
_cell.length_a   1.000
_cell.length_b   1.000
_cell.length_c   1.000
_cell.angle_alpha   90.00
_cell.angle_beta   90.00
_cell.angle_gamma   90.00
#
_symmetry.space_group_name_H-M   'P 1'
#
loop_
_entity.id
_entity.type
_entity.pdbx_description
1 polymer ?
#
loop_
_entity_poly.entity_id
_entity_poly.type
_entity_poly.pdbx_seq_one_letter_code
_entity_poly.pdbx_strand_id
1 'polypeptide(L)' 'MAVFHYIPLHSCPAGEKFGEFRGEDRHTTKESERLLRLPLFYNLSTVDQRTVINTLLSYFA' A
#
# COMPACT_ATOMS: atom_id res chain seq x y z
N MET A 1 10.36 -1.59 7.83
CA MET A 1 9.65 -0.47 7.17
C MET A 1 8.68 -1.08 6.18
N ALA A 2 7.38 -0.86 6.35
CA ALA A 2 6.37 -1.32 5.40
C ALA A 2 6.43 -0.45 4.13
N VAL A 3 6.49 -1.07 2.95
CA VAL A 3 6.57 -0.33 1.67
C VAL A 3 5.14 -0.14 1.14
N PHE A 4 4.73 1.11 0.91
CA PHE A 4 3.45 1.44 0.29
C PHE A 4 3.36 0.91 -1.15
N HIS A 5 2.15 0.74 -1.69
CA HIS A 5 1.98 0.10 -2.99
C HIS A 5 2.25 1.06 -4.15
N TYR A 6 1.41 2.08 -4.31
CA TYR A 6 1.50 3.06 -5.38
C TYR A 6 1.34 4.46 -4.79
N ILE A 7 2.12 5.40 -5.32
CA ILE A 7 1.83 6.83 -5.20
C ILE A 7 0.86 7.16 -6.35
N PRO A 8 -0.23 7.89 -6.10
CA PRO A 8 -1.15 8.29 -7.16
C PRO A 8 -0.42 8.98 -8.31
N LEU A 9 -0.65 8.52 -9.54
CA LEU A 9 0.10 9.02 -10.69
C LEU A 9 -0.24 10.47 -11.00
N HIS A 10 -1.45 10.95 -10.72
CA HIS A 10 -1.83 12.33 -11.01
C HIS A 10 -1.05 13.37 -10.18
N SER A 11 -0.49 12.98 -9.04
CA SER A 11 0.33 13.83 -8.19
C SER A 11 1.84 13.63 -8.38
N CYS A 12 2.26 12.81 -9.35
CA CYS A 12 3.69 12.67 -9.67
C CYS A 12 4.12 13.75 -10.69
N PRO A 13 5.41 14.12 -10.76
CA PRO A 13 5.86 15.21 -11.65
C PRO A 13 5.49 15.01 -13.12
N ALA A 14 5.44 13.76 -13.58
CA ALA A 14 5.00 13.41 -14.93
C ALA A 14 3.47 13.48 -15.08
N GLY A 15 2.71 13.10 -14.06
CA GLY A 15 1.25 13.18 -14.07
C GLY A 15 0.74 14.61 -14.07
N GLU A 16 1.37 15.50 -13.31
CA GLU A 16 1.06 16.94 -13.33
C GLU A 16 1.39 17.58 -14.68
N LYS A 17 2.41 17.07 -15.38
CA LYS A 17 2.87 17.62 -16.67
C LYS A 17 2.11 17.05 -17.89
N PHE A 18 1.73 15.78 -17.83
CA PHE A 18 1.23 15.03 -18.99
C PHE A 18 -0.22 14.54 -18.83
N GLY A 19 -0.86 14.79 -17.70
CA GLY A 19 -2.23 14.38 -17.43
C GLY A 19 -2.99 15.40 -16.58
N GLU A 20 -4.25 15.09 -16.32
CA GLU A 20 -5.11 15.85 -15.41
C GLU A 20 -5.98 14.89 -14.61
N PHE A 21 -6.26 15.23 -13.35
CA PHE A 21 -7.24 14.51 -12.54
C PHE A 21 -8.60 15.21 -12.66
N ARG A 22 -9.61 14.51 -13.19
CA ARG A 22 -10.96 15.08 -13.37
C ARG A 22 -11.87 14.70 -12.22
N GLY A 23 -12.45 15.71 -11.57
CA GLY A 23 -13.31 15.56 -10.40
C GLY A 23 -12.54 15.66 -9.09
N GLU A 24 -13.20 15.31 -7.99
CA GLU A 24 -12.62 15.40 -6.65
C GLU A 24 -11.81 14.13 -6.32
N ASP A 25 -10.59 14.32 -5.81
CA ASP A 25 -9.78 13.22 -5.28
C ASP A 25 -10.25 12.80 -3.88
N ARG A 26 -11.41 12.13 -3.84
CA ARG A 26 -12.05 11.71 -2.58
C ARG A 26 -11.42 10.44 -1.99
N HIS A 27 -10.86 9.59 -2.84
CA HIS A 27 -10.42 8.24 -2.47
C HIS A 27 -9.01 7.90 -2.96
N THR A 28 -8.61 8.32 -4.15
CA THR A 28 -7.35 7.83 -4.76
C THR A 28 -6.15 8.09 -3.88
N THR A 29 -5.95 9.33 -3.42
CA THR A 29 -4.83 9.67 -2.54
C THR A 29 -5.02 9.06 -1.15
N LYS A 30 -6.16 9.35 -0.50
CA LYS A 30 -6.43 8.91 0.89
C LYS A 30 -6.33 7.39 1.08
N GLU A 31 -6.85 6.62 0.13
CA GLU A 31 -6.83 5.15 0.23
C GLU A 31 -5.44 4.58 -0.07
N SER A 32 -4.67 5.20 -0.97
CA SER A 32 -3.31 4.77 -1.29
C SER A 32 -2.35 4.89 -0.10
N GLU A 33 -2.54 5.91 0.75
CA GLU A 33 -1.68 6.20 1.91
C GLU A 33 -1.86 5.22 3.08
N ARG A 34 -2.99 4.49 3.11
CA ARG A 34 -3.35 3.58 4.22
C ARG A 34 -3.41 2.12 3.83
N LEU A 35 -3.22 1.79 2.56
CA LEU A 35 -3.23 0.42 2.06
C LEU A 35 -1.85 -0.23 2.20
N LEU A 36 -1.79 -1.38 2.88
CA LEU A 36 -0.58 -2.18 3.06
C LEU A 36 -0.71 -3.55 2.37
N ARG A 37 0.40 -4.05 1.82
CA ARG A 37 0.53 -5.42 1.33
C ARG A 37 1.29 -6.28 2.35
N LEU A 38 0.81 -7.50 2.55
CA LEU A 38 1.51 -8.50 3.37
C LEU A 38 2.35 -9.44 2.47
N PRO A 39 3.40 -10.08 3.01
CA PRO A 39 4.19 -11.05 2.27
C PRO A 39 3.33 -12.17 1.70
N LEU A 40 3.38 -12.36 0.38
CA LEU A 40 2.71 -13.43 -0.35
C LEU A 40 3.54 -13.81 -1.57
N PHE A 41 4.12 -15.00 -1.57
CA PHE A 41 4.95 -15.54 -2.64
C PHE A 41 4.99 -17.07 -2.56
N TYR A 42 5.41 -17.74 -3.63
CA TYR A 42 5.29 -19.20 -3.79
C TYR A 42 5.92 -20.00 -2.64
N ASN A 43 7.12 -19.62 -2.20
CA ASN A 43 7.87 -20.33 -1.16
C ASN A 43 7.66 -19.75 0.25
N LEU A 44 6.55 -19.06 0.53
CA LEU A 44 6.28 -18.54 1.86
C LEU A 44 6.07 -19.70 2.85
N SER A 45 6.95 -19.79 3.86
CA SER A 45 6.85 -20.85 4.87
C SER A 45 5.70 -20.58 5.85
N THR A 46 5.16 -21.65 6.44
CA THR A 46 4.13 -21.55 7.49
C THR A 46 4.64 -20.83 8.75
N VAL A 47 5.94 -20.94 9.04
CA VAL A 47 6.60 -20.24 10.15
C VAL A 47 6.66 -18.74 9.88
N ASP A 48 7.05 -18.33 8.67
CA ASP A 48 7.10 -16.91 8.29
C ASP A 48 5.69 -16.30 8.27
N GLN A 49 4.72 -17.01 7.69
CA GLN A 49 3.31 -16.58 7.69
C GLN A 49 2.81 -16.36 9.12
N ARG A 50 3.09 -17.29 10.04
CA ARG A 50 2.66 -17.17 11.44
C ARG A 50 3.38 -16.03 12.16
N THR A 51 4.64 -15.78 11.84
CA THR A 51 5.40 -14.64 12.35
C THR A 51 4.75 -13.33 11.93
N VAL A 52 4.37 -13.19 10.65
CA VAL A 52 3.65 -12.00 10.14
C VAL A 52 2.33 -11.81 10.88
N ILE A 53 1.51 -12.85 11.00
CA ILE A 53 0.21 -12.79 11.68
C ILE A 53 0.38 -12.35 13.14
N ASN A 54 1.26 -13.02 13.90
CA ASN A 54 1.45 -12.73 15.31
C ASN A 54 2.01 -11.32 15.53
N THR A 55 2.89 -10.85 14.65
CA THR A 55 3.44 -9.49 14.73
C THR A 55 2.35 -8.43 14.51
N LEU A 56 1.47 -8.65 13.52
CA LEU A 56 0.34 -7.75 13.28
C LEU A 56 -0.65 -7.76 14.44
N LEU A 57 -1.02 -8.93 14.94
CA LEU A 57 -1.90 -9.05 16.11
C LEU A 57 -1.31 -8.36 17.33
N SER A 58 0.00 -8.49 17.56
CA SER A 58 0.69 -7.81 18.66
C SER A 58 0.78 -6.29 18.48
N TYR A 59 0.80 -5.79 17.24
CA TYR A 59 0.84 -4.35 16.97
C TYR A 59 -0.52 -3.68 17.18
N PHE A 60 -1.62 -4.40 16.93
CA PHE A 60 -3.00 -3.89 17.07
C PHE A 60 -3.71 -4.27 18.37
N ALA A 61 -3.05 -5.05 19.24
CA ALA A 61 -3.53 -5.32 20.60
C ALA A 61 -3.36 -4.09 21.50
#